data_AF-A0A661QFF1-F1
#
_entry.id   AF-A0A661QFF1-F1
#
_cell.length_a   1.000
_cell.length_b   1.000
_cell.length_c   1.000
_cell.angle_alpha   90.00
_cell.angle_beta   90.00
_cell.angle_gamma   90.00
#
_symmetry.space_group_name_H-M   'P 1'
#
loop_
_entity.id
_entity.type
_entity.pdbx_description
1 polymer ?
#
loop_
_entity_poly.entity_id
_entity_poly.type
_entity_poly.pdbx_seq_one_letter_code
_entity_poly.pdbx_strand_id
1 'polypeptide(L)'
;MRITAFGVLLFLLAGFVLLGCSEDVLIGKKALNKKPEVWLSSGPVEGDTTGYQVHFYWGGWDPDGEIDHFEFVVADGNPFGFNPADTTGSDKWFRTSSHDSTIKV
;
A
#
# COMPACT_ATOMS: atom_id res chain seq x y z
N MET A 1 -13.73 -52.19 33.25
CA MET A 1 -13.19 -50.88 33.66
C MET A 1 -11.92 -50.44 32.90
N ARG A 2 -11.55 -51.06 31.76
CA ARG A 2 -10.36 -50.67 30.96
C ARG A 2 -10.69 -49.84 29.71
N ILE A 3 -11.90 -50.01 29.15
CA ILE A 3 -12.36 -49.30 27.94
C ILE A 3 -12.72 -47.85 28.25
N THR A 4 -13.24 -47.57 29.46
CA THR A 4 -13.58 -46.22 29.92
C THR A 4 -12.36 -45.32 30.08
N ALA A 5 -11.24 -45.86 30.57
CA ALA A 5 -9.99 -45.11 30.72
C ALA A 5 -9.37 -44.73 29.36
N PHE A 6 -9.44 -45.63 28.37
CA PHE A 6 -8.91 -45.38 27.03
C PHE A 6 -9.75 -44.33 26.27
N GLY A 7 -11.08 -44.40 26.41
CA GLY A 7 -12.00 -43.40 25.85
C GLY A 7 -11.81 -42.01 26.45
N VAL A 8 -11.63 -41.92 27.77
CA VAL A 8 -11.35 -40.65 28.46
C VAL A 8 -10.00 -40.08 28.03
N LEU A 9 -8.96 -40.92 27.90
CA LEU A 9 -7.65 -40.49 27.43
C LEU A 9 -7.69 -39.95 25.99
N LEU A 10 -8.43 -40.62 25.09
CA LEU A 10 -8.56 -40.18 23.70
C LEU A 10 -9.34 -38.86 23.59
N PHE A 11 -10.38 -38.69 24.42
CA PHE A 11 -11.18 -37.47 24.47
C PHE A 11 -10.38 -36.28 25.02
N LEU A 12 -9.54 -36.52 26.03
CA LEU A 12 -8.62 -35.51 26.57
C LEU A 12 -7.56 -35.12 25.54
N LEU A 13 -6.96 -36.08 24.83
CA LEU A 13 -6.00 -35.80 23.77
C LEU A 13 -6.61 -34.99 22.62
N ALA A 14 -7.84 -35.32 22.20
CA ALA A 14 -8.55 -34.56 21.16
C ALA A 14 -8.85 -33.13 21.61
N GLY A 15 -9.18 -32.90 22.88
CA GLY A 15 -9.36 -31.57 23.46
C GLY A 15 -8.08 -30.73 23.45
N PHE A 16 -6.92 -31.34 23.70
CA PHE A 16 -5.63 -30.65 23.64
C PHE A 16 -5.23 -30.20 22.23
N VAL A 17 -5.62 -30.95 21.20
CA VAL A 17 -5.36 -30.57 19.79
C VAL A 17 -6.15 -29.32 19.40
N LEU A 18 -7.36 -29.14 19.94
CA LEU A 18 -8.20 -27.95 19.69
C LEU A 18 -7.72 -26.69 20.43
N LEU A 19 -6.94 -26.83 21.51
CA LEU A 19 -6.34 -25.71 22.24
C LEU A 19 -4.99 -25.24 21.65
N GLY A 20 -4.47 -25.92 20.61
CA GLY A 20 -3.17 -25.64 20.00
C GLY A 20 -3.15 -24.52 18.95
N CYS A 21 -4.31 -24.02 18.52
CA CYS A 21 -4.40 -22.89 17.59
C CYS A 21 -4.35 -21.57 18.36
N SER A 22 -3.13 -21.22 18.80
CA SER A 22 -2.83 -19.87 19.29
C SER A 22 -2.64 -18.97 18.06
N GLU A 23 -3.69 -18.27 17.63
CA GLU A 23 -3.62 -17.27 16.55
C GLU A 23 -2.79 -16.02 16.94
N ASP A 24 -2.36 -15.93 18.21
CA ASP A 24 -1.71 -14.74 18.77
C ASP A 24 -0.19 -14.88 19.00
N VAL A 25 0.53 -15.72 18.24
CA VAL A 25 2.01 -15.73 18.34
C VAL A 25 2.63 -14.68 17.42
N LEU A 26 2.36 -13.41 17.71
CA LEU A 26 3.24 -12.32 17.27
C LEU A 26 4.52 -12.43 18.11
N ILE A 27 5.53 -13.12 17.58
CA ILE A 27 6.86 -13.32 18.23
C ILE A 27 7.68 -12.01 18.33
N GLY A 28 7.09 -10.86 17.97
CA GLY A 28 7.72 -9.55 17.94
C GLY A 28 6.84 -8.47 18.57
N LYS A 29 7.45 -7.31 18.82
CA LYS A 29 6.72 -6.13 19.29
C LYS A 29 5.99 -5.49 18.11
N LYS A 30 4.68 -5.28 18.22
CA LYS A 30 3.91 -4.51 17.22
C LYS A 30 4.55 -3.13 17.06
N ALA A 31 5.08 -2.87 15.87
CA ALA A 31 5.60 -1.57 15.49
C ALA A 31 4.46 -0.67 15.00
N LEU A 32 4.66 0.64 15.08
CA LEU A 32 3.78 1.60 14.41
C LEU A 32 4.07 1.58 12.92
N ASN A 33 3.02 1.68 12.10
CA ASN A 33 3.14 1.80 10.65
C ASN A 33 3.99 3.01 10.30
N LYS A 34 4.95 2.85 9.41
CA LYS A 34 5.72 3.94 8.83
C LYS A 34 5.02 4.42 7.56
N LYS A 35 5.36 5.63 7.12
CA LYS A 35 4.85 6.14 5.86
C LYS A 35 5.74 5.62 4.73
N PRO A 36 5.17 5.31 3.55
CA PRO A 36 5.96 5.06 2.36
C PRO A 36 6.64 6.35 1.89
N GLU A 37 7.70 6.18 1.12
CA GLU A 37 8.43 7.23 0.42
C GLU A 37 8.17 7.13 -1.09
N VAL A 38 8.14 8.28 -1.76
CA VAL A 38 7.92 8.39 -3.21
C VAL A 38 8.82 9.47 -3.79
N TRP A 39 9.34 9.24 -4.99
CA TRP A 39 10.15 10.21 -5.72
C TRP A 39 9.87 10.17 -7.22
N LEU A 40 10.00 11.32 -7.88
CA LEU A 40 9.97 11.38 -9.33
C LEU A 40 11.35 11.01 -9.88
N SER A 41 11.41 10.02 -10.78
CA SER A 41 12.66 9.54 -11.35
C SER A 41 12.95 10.14 -12.72
N SER A 42 11.90 10.50 -13.48
CA SER A 42 12.02 11.17 -14.77
C SER A 42 10.74 11.93 -15.14
N GLY A 43 10.91 13.00 -15.90
CA GLY A 43 9.85 13.83 -16.48
C GLY A 43 10.47 14.94 -17.33
N PRO A 44 9.67 15.86 -17.89
CA PRO A 44 10.17 17.07 -18.51
C PRO A 44 10.99 17.90 -17.54
N VAL A 45 11.88 18.73 -18.09
CA VAL A 45 12.56 19.75 -17.31
C VAL A 45 11.51 20.70 -16.74
N GLU A 46 11.66 21.07 -15.46
CA GLU A 46 10.76 22.01 -14.81
C GLU A 46 10.74 23.34 -15.58
N GLY A 47 9.53 23.81 -15.91
CA GLY A 47 9.32 25.03 -16.70
C GLY A 47 9.43 24.87 -18.22
N ASP A 48 9.69 23.66 -18.73
CA ASP A 48 9.65 23.38 -20.16
C ASP A 48 8.20 23.27 -20.67
N THR A 49 7.97 23.77 -21.88
CA THR A 49 6.70 23.63 -22.58
C THR A 49 6.84 22.50 -23.59
N THR A 50 6.72 21.27 -23.10
CA THR A 50 6.77 20.08 -23.94
C THR A 50 5.46 19.88 -24.73
N GLY A 51 5.45 18.94 -25.66
CA GLY A 51 4.32 18.66 -26.54
C GLY A 51 3.08 18.09 -25.83
N TYR A 52 2.04 17.84 -26.61
CA TYR A 52 0.69 17.33 -26.23
C TYR A 52 0.63 16.10 -25.30
N GLN A 53 1.74 15.41 -25.07
CA GLN A 53 1.85 14.22 -24.23
C GLN A 53 3.16 14.21 -23.46
N VAL A 54 3.07 13.87 -22.17
CA VAL A 54 4.19 13.82 -21.25
C VAL A 54 4.26 12.47 -20.56
N HIS A 55 5.44 11.86 -20.54
CA HIS A 55 5.67 10.61 -19.81
C HIS A 55 6.44 10.89 -18.52
N PHE A 56 5.85 10.53 -17.39
CA PHE A 56 6.48 10.58 -16.08
C PHE A 56 6.82 9.19 -15.59
N TYR A 57 7.93 9.10 -14.87
CA TYR A 57 8.35 7.91 -14.13
C TYR A 57 8.59 8.26 -12.67
N TRP A 58 8.24 7.36 -11.78
CA TRP A 58 8.44 7.51 -10.33
C TRP A 58 8.88 6.19 -9.70
N GLY A 59 9.38 6.30 -8.48
CA GLY A 59 9.65 5.16 -7.63
C GLY A 59 9.07 5.40 -6.24
N GLY A 60 8.92 4.32 -5.49
CA GLY A 60 8.60 4.40 -4.08
C GLY A 60 9.18 3.23 -3.31
N TRP A 61 9.24 3.41 -2.00
CA TRP A 61 9.63 2.35 -1.06
C TRP A 61 8.86 2.48 0.25
N ASP A 62 8.39 1.36 0.79
CA ASP A 62 7.75 1.32 2.10
C ASP A 62 8.67 0.63 3.13
N PRO A 63 9.12 1.32 4.20
CA PRO A 63 10.12 0.79 5.12
C PRO A 63 9.69 -0.41 5.97
N ASP A 64 8.39 -0.63 6.11
CA ASP A 64 7.81 -1.69 6.94
C ASP A 64 6.71 -2.48 6.23
N GLY A 65 6.60 -2.33 4.92
CA GLY A 65 5.54 -2.95 4.14
C GLY A 65 5.82 -2.95 2.64
N GLU A 66 4.73 -2.90 1.89
CA GLU A 66 4.71 -2.88 0.43
C GLU A 66 3.80 -1.76 -0.04
N ILE A 67 4.13 -1.14 -1.17
CA ILE A 67 3.30 -0.11 -1.78
C ILE A 67 2.09 -0.78 -2.43
N ASP A 68 0.89 -0.43 -1.97
CA ASP A 68 -0.37 -0.87 -2.59
C ASP A 68 -0.61 -0.14 -3.94
N HIS A 69 -0.45 1.19 -3.95
CA HIS A 69 -0.64 2.02 -5.14
C HIS A 69 0.02 3.41 -4.99
N PHE A 70 0.11 4.11 -6.11
CA PHE A 70 0.45 5.52 -6.24
C PHE A 70 -0.80 6.33 -6.57
N GLU A 71 -0.82 7.57 -6.10
CA GLU A 71 -1.84 8.57 -6.45
C GLU A 71 -1.15 9.82 -7.00
N PHE A 72 -1.69 10.36 -8.09
CA PHE A 72 -1.21 11.61 -8.67
C PHE A 72 -2.38 12.44 -9.21
N VAL A 73 -2.16 13.75 -9.31
CA VAL A 73 -3.13 14.69 -9.89
C VAL A 73 -2.41 15.66 -10.80
N VAL A 74 -3.03 15.99 -11.93
CA VAL A 74 -2.57 17.05 -12.84
C VAL A 74 -3.30 18.32 -12.42
N ALA A 75 -2.59 19.22 -11.76
CA ALA A 75 -3.14 20.49 -11.30
C ALA A 75 -2.93 21.57 -12.37
N ASP A 76 -3.94 22.43 -12.53
CA ASP A 76 -3.83 23.61 -13.37
C ASP A 76 -3.13 24.74 -12.60
N GLY A 77 -2.36 25.54 -13.31
CA GLY A 77 -1.67 26.70 -12.80
C GLY A 77 -1.71 27.81 -13.83
N ASN A 78 -2.48 28.86 -13.56
CA ASN A 78 -2.51 30.03 -14.45
C ASN A 78 -1.49 31.09 -13.98
N PRO A 79 -0.43 31.42 -14.73
CA PRO A 79 0.08 30.79 -15.97
C PRO A 79 1.07 29.62 -15.71
N PHE A 80 1.57 29.51 -14.47
CA PHE A 80 2.36 28.41 -13.92
C PHE A 80 2.04 28.34 -12.42
N GLY A 81 1.83 27.15 -11.86
CA GLY A 81 1.64 27.00 -10.42
C GLY A 81 0.74 25.84 -10.01
N PHE A 82 0.45 25.81 -8.71
CA PHE A 82 -0.39 24.80 -8.07
C PHE A 82 -1.68 25.48 -7.61
N ASN A 83 -2.82 25.11 -8.21
CA ASN A 83 -4.13 25.49 -7.69
C ASN A 83 -4.58 24.47 -6.61
N PRO A 84 -4.69 24.86 -5.32
CA PRO A 84 -5.08 23.93 -4.25
C PRO A 84 -6.47 23.30 -4.45
N ALA A 85 -7.34 23.93 -5.23
CA ALA A 85 -8.64 23.34 -5.55
C ALA A 85 -8.50 22.02 -6.33
N ASP A 86 -7.40 21.80 -7.04
CA ASP A 86 -7.18 20.60 -7.83
C ASP A 86 -6.76 19.39 -7.00
N THR A 87 -6.33 19.60 -5.76
CA THR A 87 -6.08 18.48 -4.82
C THR A 87 -7.32 18.11 -4.01
N THR A 88 -8.41 18.85 -4.15
CA THR A 88 -9.69 18.55 -3.49
C THR A 88 -10.65 17.83 -4.44
N GLY A 89 -11.27 16.76 -3.93
CA GLY A 89 -12.20 15.91 -4.69
C GLY A 89 -11.56 14.57 -5.05
N SER A 90 -12.25 13.47 -4.73
CA SER A 90 -11.77 12.10 -5.01
C SER A 90 -11.77 11.75 -6.50
N ASP A 91 -12.44 12.56 -7.32
CA ASP A 91 -12.58 12.42 -8.76
C ASP A 91 -11.37 12.96 -9.55
N LYS A 92 -10.50 13.76 -8.92
CA LYS A 92 -9.34 14.38 -9.57
C LYS A 92 -8.05 13.56 -9.47
N TRP A 93 -7.98 12.66 -8.50
CA TRP A 93 -6.80 11.85 -8.23
C TRP A 93 -6.82 10.58 -9.07
N PHE A 94 -5.74 10.36 -9.81
CA PHE A 94 -5.49 9.14 -10.56
C PHE A 94 -4.76 8.14 -9.67
N ARG A 95 -5.29 6.92 -9.61
CA ARG A 95 -4.71 5.79 -8.86
C ARG A 95 -4.12 4.76 -9.81
N THR A 96 -2.91 4.31 -9.53
CA THR A 96 -2.23 3.27 -10.32
C THR A 96 -1.22 2.48 -9.48
N SER A 97 -0.99 1.22 -9.80
CA SER A 97 0.14 0.44 -9.27
C SER A 97 1.38 0.49 -10.19
N SER A 98 1.28 1.16 -11.33
CA SER A 98 2.39 1.35 -12.27
C SER A 98 3.36 2.40 -11.76
N HIS A 99 4.61 2.32 -12.25
CA HIS A 99 5.69 3.25 -11.89
C HIS A 99 5.84 4.39 -12.90
N ASP A 100 4.86 4.52 -13.80
CA ASP A 100 4.86 5.48 -14.87
C ASP A 100 3.44 5.76 -15.36
N SER A 101 3.26 6.91 -16.01
CA SER A 101 2.04 7.25 -16.73
C SER A 101 2.32 8.29 -17.81
N THR A 102 1.62 8.16 -18.93
CA THR A 102 1.58 9.18 -19.98
C THR A 102 0.36 10.08 -19.77
N ILE A 103 0.60 11.35 -19.51
CA ILE A 103 -0.42 12.38 -19.30
C ILE A 103 -0.59 13.17 -20.59
N LYS A 104 -1.85 13.35 -21.00
CA LYS A 104 -2.22 14.28 -22.07
C LYS A 104 -2.52 15.63 -21.42
N VAL A 105 -1.88 16.67 -21.93
CA VAL A 105 -2.05 18.08 -21.52
C VAL A 105 -2.84 18.83 -22.57
#